data_AF-A0A7S2GKF8-F1
#
_entry.id   AF-A0A7S2GKF8-F1
#
_cell.length_a   1.000
_cell.length_b   1.000
_cell.length_c   1.000
_cell.angle_alpha   90.00
_cell.angle_beta   90.00
_cell.angle_gamma   90.00
#
_symmetry.space_group_name_H-M   'P 1'
#
loop_
_entity.id
_entity.type
_entity.pdbx_description
1 polymer ?
#
loop_
_entity_poly.entity_id
_entity_poly.type
_entity_poly.pdbx_seq_one_letter_code
_entity_poly.pdbx_strand_id
1 'polypeptide(L)'
;PREKASDPEDDSAWCRWLKSEVFWRYKERSGATSFRDRIWRDSLSKSGIASSLVKGAVLRKCALDPNAKVDGGAGIIPSASPHDGSSEPPLIGADWLIQKGAGVPSTKSDLRLSRECVRLGLPNREWRESCVNFNYDVSRTYPRVLFVPRSLSDAQLGIVSAFRSKSRFPVLSWLHRNGAPLCRCAKPLPGPEGAESSGDDVLLHAILAAAMARNHAANLQLVACEARRPVALFSDDDGGGYESLVHLNDSKWGKQAGRVHLSFMDIEDISTMRSAYHQVLVACSSAPIDGGEYDLRGAVDESGWFTHLSLILQGAEFIARELDAGNAVVVHCSDGSDRTAQLSALAQILIDPFSRTVAGFAGLVDREWSTFGYRFTERHSQSRDTDKKTHDTAASPIFLQFLDAVWQLTVQFPSHFEFSEHYLVCVADAVFFGYFANFHGNCERDRRSLFQLCARRQSLVDAWTYLQAQVYTRDAIEARNYLYDESTLFKHAPIWPNTGAKGLQLWEGWFLRHSLIRWHQRRIFTLRCKSRRIRELMLRRTPQSFPKLPKRIEDQYGASVLIQRWLRRLEKAA
;
A
#
# COMPACT_ATOMS: atom_id res chain seq x y z
N PRO A 1 -7.85 19.07 -39.74
CA PRO A 1 -6.43 19.49 -39.91
C PRO A 1 -5.49 18.28 -39.69
N ARG A 2 -5.41 17.41 -40.71
CA ARG A 2 -4.70 16.13 -40.64
C ARG A 2 -3.59 15.98 -41.70
N GLU A 3 -3.16 17.08 -42.33
CA GLU A 3 -2.24 17.04 -43.48
C GLU A 3 -0.93 17.83 -43.32
N LYS A 4 -0.50 18.20 -42.11
CA LYS A 4 0.79 18.90 -41.91
C LYS A 4 1.57 18.47 -40.67
N ALA A 5 1.76 17.18 -40.48
CA ALA A 5 2.70 16.68 -39.48
C ALA A 5 3.42 15.46 -40.03
N SER A 6 4.44 15.71 -40.85
CA SER A 6 5.30 14.71 -41.48
C SER A 6 6.76 14.91 -41.06
N ASP A 7 7.00 15.28 -39.80
CA ASP A 7 8.37 15.42 -39.27
C ASP A 7 8.48 14.81 -37.85
N PRO A 8 9.42 13.88 -37.57
CA PRO A 8 9.45 13.11 -36.32
C PRO A 8 10.05 13.84 -35.11
N GLU A 9 10.50 15.10 -35.24
CA GLU A 9 11.20 15.81 -34.16
C GLU A 9 10.34 16.81 -33.35
N ASP A 10 9.03 16.94 -33.60
CA ASP A 10 8.20 17.96 -32.94
C ASP A 10 7.23 17.43 -31.85
N ASP A 11 7.75 16.62 -30.92
CA ASP A 11 7.07 16.27 -29.65
C ASP A 11 6.69 17.53 -28.83
N SER A 12 7.36 18.64 -29.11
CA SER A 12 7.10 19.93 -28.49
C SER A 12 5.79 20.58 -28.99
N ALA A 13 5.33 20.29 -30.21
CA ALA A 13 4.08 20.83 -30.74
C ALA A 13 2.85 20.14 -30.13
N TRP A 14 2.91 18.83 -29.88
CA TRP A 14 1.85 18.09 -29.19
C TRP A 14 1.69 18.52 -27.73
N CYS A 15 2.81 18.72 -27.02
CA CYS A 15 2.81 19.28 -25.67
C CYS A 15 2.34 20.74 -25.63
N ARG A 16 2.67 21.55 -26.65
CA ARG A 16 2.18 22.93 -26.79
C ARG A 16 0.68 22.97 -27.09
N TRP A 17 0.15 22.04 -27.87
CA TRP A 17 -1.27 21.91 -28.18
C TRP A 17 -2.09 21.42 -26.98
N LEU A 18 -1.62 20.41 -26.25
CA LEU A 18 -2.26 19.96 -24.99
C LEU A 18 -2.28 21.08 -23.94
N LYS A 19 -1.18 21.83 -23.82
CA LYS A 19 -1.13 23.01 -22.96
C LYS A 19 -2.08 24.10 -23.47
N SER A 20 -2.16 24.36 -24.77
CA SER A 20 -3.07 25.40 -25.30
C SER A 20 -4.53 25.02 -25.16
N GLU A 21 -4.92 23.76 -25.38
CA GLU A 21 -6.32 23.35 -25.41
C GLU A 21 -6.92 23.19 -24.00
N VAL A 22 -6.10 22.69 -23.05
CA VAL A 22 -6.45 22.68 -21.62
C VAL A 22 -6.49 24.11 -21.07
N PHE A 23 -5.60 24.99 -21.52
CA PHE A 23 -5.55 26.39 -21.10
C PHE A 23 -6.69 27.23 -21.71
N TRP A 24 -7.05 27.02 -22.98
CA TRP A 24 -8.08 27.78 -23.69
C TRP A 24 -9.49 27.47 -23.14
N ARG A 25 -9.81 26.19 -22.91
CA ARG A 25 -11.09 25.78 -22.28
C ARG A 25 -11.25 26.25 -20.82
N TYR A 26 -10.15 26.55 -20.13
CA TYR A 26 -10.18 27.07 -18.75
C TYR A 26 -10.14 28.60 -18.66
N LYS A 27 -9.56 29.27 -19.68
CA LYS A 27 -9.43 30.73 -19.78
C LYS A 27 -10.77 31.41 -20.10
N GLU A 28 -11.60 30.83 -20.97
CA GLU A 28 -12.92 31.38 -21.34
C GLU A 28 -13.93 31.42 -20.18
N ARG A 29 -13.74 30.61 -19.12
CA ARG A 29 -14.68 30.51 -18.00
C ARG A 29 -14.37 31.39 -16.78
N SER A 30 -13.22 32.05 -16.70
CA SER A 30 -12.77 32.59 -15.39
C SER A 30 -11.93 33.87 -15.37
N GLY A 31 -11.59 34.49 -16.51
CA GLY A 31 -11.17 35.91 -16.56
C GLY A 31 -9.99 36.38 -15.69
N ALA A 32 -9.09 35.51 -15.20
CA ALA A 32 -7.94 35.91 -14.36
C ALA A 32 -6.62 35.22 -14.80
N THR A 33 -5.47 35.77 -14.40
CA THR A 33 -4.16 35.65 -15.08
C THR A 33 -3.10 34.71 -14.46
N SER A 34 -3.35 34.02 -13.34
CA SER A 34 -2.37 33.07 -12.72
C SER A 34 -3.03 31.78 -12.21
N PHE A 35 -2.34 30.63 -12.40
CA PHE A 35 -2.76 29.25 -12.07
C PHE A 35 -2.41 28.85 -10.62
N ARG A 36 -1.27 29.33 -10.09
CA ARG A 36 -0.72 28.93 -8.78
C ARG A 36 -1.50 29.49 -7.60
N ASP A 37 -1.96 30.75 -7.70
CA ASP A 37 -2.75 31.39 -6.63
C ASP A 37 -4.18 30.86 -6.52
N ARG A 38 -4.64 30.11 -7.53
CA ARG A 38 -6.04 29.69 -7.68
C ARG A 38 -6.34 28.34 -7.02
N ILE A 39 -5.43 27.36 -7.09
CA ILE A 39 -5.59 26.07 -6.37
C ILE A 39 -5.68 26.31 -4.85
N TRP A 40 -4.92 27.30 -4.37
CA TRP A 40 -4.88 27.68 -2.96
C TRP A 40 -6.20 28.34 -2.50
N ARG A 41 -6.78 29.25 -3.32
CA ARG A 41 -8.05 29.94 -3.00
C ARG A 41 -9.30 29.07 -3.20
N ASP A 42 -9.34 28.21 -4.22
CA ASP A 42 -10.51 27.37 -4.52
C ASP A 42 -10.65 26.20 -3.53
N SER A 43 -9.54 25.68 -2.98
CA SER A 43 -9.57 24.63 -1.95
C SER A 43 -10.12 25.15 -0.61
N LEU A 44 -9.86 26.41 -0.28
CA LEU A 44 -10.28 27.04 0.98
C LEU A 44 -11.74 27.54 0.96
N SER A 45 -12.27 27.95 -0.19
CA SER A 45 -13.65 28.48 -0.27
C SER A 45 -14.73 27.42 -0.49
N LYS A 46 -14.37 26.25 -1.03
CA LYS A 46 -15.32 25.16 -1.36
C LYS A 46 -15.40 24.04 -0.33
N SER A 47 -14.47 24.00 0.63
CA SER A 47 -14.63 23.23 1.86
C SER A 47 -15.29 24.12 2.90
N GLY A 48 -16.53 23.83 3.31
CA GLY A 48 -17.28 24.60 4.31
C GLY A 48 -16.70 24.56 5.73
N ILE A 49 -15.37 24.54 5.88
CA ILE A 49 -14.62 24.42 7.13
C ILE A 49 -14.21 25.82 7.65
N ALA A 50 -14.41 26.89 6.86
CA ALA A 50 -13.98 28.24 7.23
C ALA A 50 -14.79 28.92 8.36
N SER A 51 -15.88 28.34 8.86
CA SER A 51 -16.69 29.01 9.90
C SER A 51 -16.28 28.70 11.34
N SER A 52 -15.53 27.62 11.63
CA SER A 52 -15.15 27.24 13.00
C SER A 52 -13.66 27.43 13.30
N LEU A 53 -12.79 27.48 12.28
CA LEU A 53 -11.35 27.73 12.44
C LEU A 53 -10.98 29.22 12.49
N VAL A 54 -11.89 30.12 12.09
CA VAL A 54 -11.63 31.58 12.06
C VAL A 54 -12.04 32.29 13.37
N LYS A 55 -12.76 31.63 14.29
CA LYS A 55 -13.08 32.21 15.61
C LYS A 55 -12.07 31.89 16.73
N GLY A 56 -11.02 31.11 16.46
CA GLY A 56 -9.94 30.83 17.43
C GLY A 56 -8.65 31.63 17.24
N ALA A 57 -8.53 32.40 16.15
CA ALA A 57 -7.27 33.07 15.78
C ALA A 57 -7.30 34.61 15.90
N VAL A 58 -8.30 35.17 16.60
CA VAL A 58 -8.34 36.60 16.95
C VAL A 58 -8.50 36.73 18.46
N LEU A 59 -7.37 36.58 19.17
CA LEU A 59 -7.01 37.26 20.42
C LEU A 59 -5.79 36.56 21.02
N ARG A 60 -4.59 37.09 20.71
CA ARG A 60 -3.41 37.22 21.61
C ARG A 60 -2.23 37.76 20.79
N LYS A 61 -2.36 39.02 20.38
CA LYS A 61 -1.23 39.94 20.36
C LYS A 61 -1.22 40.58 21.75
N CYS A 62 -0.51 39.99 22.69
CA CYS A 62 -0.05 40.70 23.88
C CYS A 62 1.46 40.54 23.91
N ALA A 63 2.11 41.70 23.88
CA ALA A 63 3.53 41.87 23.85
C ALA A 63 4.21 41.17 25.03
N LEU A 64 5.43 40.70 24.76
CA LEU A 64 6.44 40.39 25.76
C LEU A 64 6.71 41.67 26.57
N ASP A 65 6.34 41.68 27.84
CA ASP A 65 6.87 42.61 28.84
C ASP A 65 8.00 41.88 29.60
N PRO A 66 9.26 42.36 29.56
CA PRO A 66 10.39 41.67 30.17
C PRO A 66 10.48 41.75 31.71
N ASN A 67 9.48 42.27 32.44
CA ASN A 67 9.66 42.61 33.86
C ASN A 67 8.55 42.17 34.85
N ALA A 68 7.95 40.99 34.69
CA ALA A 68 7.01 40.47 35.69
C ALA A 68 7.59 39.29 36.51
N LYS A 69 7.77 39.53 37.82
CA LYS A 69 8.30 38.61 38.83
C LYS A 69 7.37 37.42 39.11
N VAL A 70 8.03 36.34 39.55
CA VAL A 70 7.52 35.11 40.16
C VAL A 70 6.74 35.41 41.45
N ASP A 71 5.62 34.71 41.68
CA ASP A 71 5.18 34.30 43.02
C ASP A 71 4.29 33.04 42.93
N GLY A 72 4.50 32.13 43.89
CA GLY A 72 3.89 30.80 43.96
C GLY A 72 2.56 30.75 44.72
N GLY A 73 1.92 29.58 44.69
CA GLY A 73 0.75 29.28 45.52
C GLY A 73 0.03 27.98 45.15
N ALA A 74 -0.13 27.11 46.15
CA ALA A 74 -0.96 25.90 46.29
C ALA A 74 -2.19 25.79 45.34
N GLY A 75 -2.57 24.63 44.78
CA GLY A 75 -2.77 23.33 45.43
C GLY A 75 -4.22 23.20 45.89
N ILE A 76 -5.11 22.57 45.09
CA ILE A 76 -6.43 22.02 45.52
C ILE A 76 -6.74 20.80 44.61
N ILE A 77 -6.99 19.67 45.25
CA ILE A 77 -7.58 18.42 44.72
C ILE A 77 -9.04 18.37 45.23
N PRO A 78 -10.01 17.91 44.42
CA PRO A 78 -11.14 17.16 44.97
C PRO A 78 -11.37 15.86 44.18
N SER A 79 -11.10 14.68 44.77
CA SER A 79 -12.04 13.83 45.53
C SER A 79 -13.16 13.21 44.68
N ALA A 80 -13.08 11.89 44.47
CA ALA A 80 -14.06 11.05 43.79
C ALA A 80 -15.08 10.42 44.76
N SER A 81 -16.31 10.15 44.31
CA SER A 81 -17.14 8.94 44.57
C SER A 81 -18.54 9.10 43.89
N PRO A 82 -19.43 8.07 43.83
CA PRO A 82 -19.59 7.19 42.67
C PRO A 82 -21.05 7.08 42.14
N HIS A 83 -21.22 6.30 41.06
CA HIS A 83 -22.48 5.85 40.42
C HIS A 83 -23.08 6.77 39.34
N ASP A 84 -22.89 6.40 38.06
CA ASP A 84 -24.00 5.79 37.31
C ASP A 84 -23.47 5.02 36.08
N GLY A 85 -24.12 3.90 35.76
CA GLY A 85 -23.69 2.95 34.75
C GLY A 85 -24.21 3.31 33.36
N SER A 86 -23.31 3.67 32.44
CA SER A 86 -23.41 3.49 30.98
C SER A 86 -22.38 4.39 30.30
N SER A 87 -21.16 3.90 30.12
CA SER A 87 -20.18 4.57 29.26
C SER A 87 -19.21 3.55 28.69
N GLU A 88 -19.12 3.50 27.36
CA GLU A 88 -17.97 2.97 26.63
C GLU A 88 -16.67 3.44 27.30
N PRO A 89 -15.61 2.61 27.36
CA PRO A 89 -14.36 3.04 27.96
C PRO A 89 -13.83 4.24 27.17
N PRO A 90 -13.37 5.31 27.85
CA PRO A 90 -12.84 6.48 27.17
C PRO A 90 -11.63 6.04 26.32
N LEU A 91 -11.50 6.61 25.13
CA LEU A 91 -10.37 6.48 24.22
C LEU A 91 -9.06 6.92 24.90
N ILE A 92 -8.49 6.07 25.75
CA ILE A 92 -7.13 6.19 26.27
C ILE A 92 -6.20 5.74 25.12
N GLY A 93 -6.04 6.58 24.10
CA GLY A 93 -5.27 6.24 22.90
C GLY A 93 -4.37 7.35 22.37
N ALA A 94 -4.50 8.59 22.87
CA ALA A 94 -3.65 9.71 22.48
C ALA A 94 -2.77 10.21 23.64
N ASP A 95 -3.20 10.06 24.89
CA ASP A 95 -2.52 10.67 26.05
C ASP A 95 -1.26 9.93 26.49
N TRP A 96 -1.13 8.63 26.18
CA TRP A 96 0.09 7.87 26.51
C TRP A 96 1.33 8.39 25.76
N LEU A 97 1.16 8.86 24.52
CA LEU A 97 2.24 9.46 23.73
C LEU A 97 2.63 10.86 24.22
N ILE A 98 1.77 11.53 24.99
CA ILE A 98 2.03 12.87 25.53
C ILE A 98 2.79 12.79 26.87
N GLN A 99 2.59 11.73 27.65
CA GLN A 99 3.16 11.60 29.00
C GLN A 99 4.63 11.19 29.07
N LYS A 100 5.17 10.56 28.03
CA LYS A 100 6.63 10.46 27.85
C LYS A 100 7.00 11.46 26.77
N GLY A 101 8.07 12.24 26.95
CA GLY A 101 8.58 13.23 25.98
C GLY A 101 9.01 12.69 24.60
N ALA A 102 8.37 11.63 24.09
CA ALA A 102 8.38 11.23 22.71
C ALA A 102 7.59 12.27 21.92
N GLY A 103 8.30 13.04 21.09
CA GLY A 103 7.73 14.14 20.33
C GLY A 103 6.44 13.78 19.57
N VAL A 104 5.58 14.79 19.44
CA VAL A 104 4.40 14.86 18.55
C VAL A 104 4.60 14.00 17.29
N PRO A 105 3.61 13.21 16.83
CA PRO A 105 3.73 12.45 15.58
C PRO A 105 4.11 13.40 14.45
N SER A 106 5.35 13.25 13.97
CA SER A 106 5.99 14.23 13.09
C SER A 106 5.44 14.18 11.66
N THR A 107 4.70 13.13 11.29
CA THR A 107 4.11 12.94 9.96
C THR A 107 2.73 12.26 10.00
N LYS A 108 1.92 12.42 8.95
CA LYS A 108 0.64 11.69 8.78
C LYS A 108 0.83 10.16 8.68
N SER A 109 1.98 9.70 8.19
CA SER A 109 2.32 8.28 8.16
C SER A 109 2.52 7.72 9.57
N ASP A 110 3.17 8.47 10.47
CA ASP A 110 3.30 8.09 11.89
C ASP A 110 1.92 7.91 12.53
N LEU A 111 0.95 8.80 12.23
CA LEU A 111 -0.43 8.68 12.73
C LEU A 111 -1.14 7.41 12.23
N ARG A 112 -0.94 7.00 10.96
CA ARG A 112 -1.51 5.76 10.42
C ARG A 112 -0.92 4.54 11.11
N LEU A 113 0.41 4.52 11.29
CA LEU A 113 1.13 3.47 12.00
C LEU A 113 0.63 3.33 13.45
N SER A 114 0.48 4.44 14.19
CA SER A 114 -0.02 4.41 15.56
C SER A 114 -1.46 3.86 15.64
N ARG A 115 -2.36 4.31 14.75
CA ARG A 115 -3.74 3.78 14.70
C ARG A 115 -3.78 2.30 14.41
N GLU A 116 -2.91 1.83 13.51
CA GLU A 116 -2.81 0.43 13.17
C GLU A 116 -2.27 -0.41 14.34
N CYS A 117 -1.28 0.09 15.07
CA CYS A 117 -0.80 -0.58 16.28
C CYS A 117 -1.90 -0.74 17.33
N VAL A 118 -2.71 0.31 17.55
CA VAL A 118 -3.87 0.26 18.45
C VAL A 118 -4.88 -0.77 17.96
N ARG A 119 -5.19 -0.82 16.66
CA ARG A 119 -6.12 -1.79 16.07
C ARG A 119 -5.65 -3.23 16.26
N LEU A 120 -4.33 -3.47 16.15
CA LEU A 120 -3.72 -4.79 16.37
C LEU A 120 -3.54 -5.13 17.86
N GLY A 121 -3.88 -4.22 18.78
CA GLY A 121 -3.69 -4.42 20.22
C GLY A 121 -2.21 -4.49 20.59
N LEU A 122 -1.38 -3.61 20.01
CA LEU A 122 0.06 -3.52 20.25
C LEU A 122 0.43 -2.20 20.94
N PRO A 123 1.42 -2.19 21.85
CA PRO A 123 2.09 -3.36 22.43
C PRO A 123 1.16 -4.19 23.33
N ASN A 124 1.51 -5.45 23.60
CA ASN A 124 0.77 -6.34 24.50
C ASN A 124 1.71 -7.20 25.36
N ARG A 125 1.17 -8.27 25.96
CA ARG A 125 1.93 -9.19 26.84
C ARG A 125 3.05 -9.91 26.09
N GLU A 126 2.82 -10.28 24.83
CA GLU A 126 3.76 -11.08 24.04
C GLU A 126 4.69 -10.20 23.18
N TRP A 127 4.23 -9.02 22.77
CA TRP A 127 4.93 -8.13 21.85
C TRP A 127 5.20 -6.76 22.49
N ARG A 128 6.43 -6.28 22.36
CA ARG A 128 6.85 -4.96 22.83
C ARG A 128 7.30 -4.08 21.68
N GLU A 129 7.17 -2.77 21.89
CA GLU A 129 7.85 -1.77 21.08
C GLU A 129 9.36 -1.80 21.41
N SER A 130 10.19 -1.76 20.38
CA SER A 130 11.65 -1.66 20.47
C SER A 130 12.12 -0.37 19.81
N CYS A 131 13.00 0.33 20.53
CA CYS A 131 13.66 1.54 20.06
C CYS A 131 15.08 1.24 19.55
N VAL A 132 15.45 -0.04 19.39
CA VAL A 132 16.78 -0.47 18.96
C VAL A 132 17.23 0.21 17.65
N ASN A 133 16.26 0.53 16.78
CA ASN A 133 16.50 1.17 15.50
C ASN A 133 16.05 2.63 15.43
N PHE A 134 15.85 3.30 16.57
CA PHE A 134 15.27 4.65 16.63
C PHE A 134 16.03 5.68 15.77
N ASN A 135 17.36 5.56 15.71
CA ASN A 135 18.27 6.39 14.90
C ASN A 135 18.70 5.73 13.58
N TYR A 136 18.14 4.57 13.23
CA TYR A 136 18.51 3.76 12.07
C TYR A 136 19.95 3.21 12.10
N ASP A 137 20.54 3.08 13.29
CA ASP A 137 21.92 2.61 13.48
C ASP A 137 22.05 1.11 13.25
N VAL A 138 21.04 0.32 13.65
CA VAL A 138 21.04 -1.14 13.50
C VAL A 138 20.68 -1.56 12.08
N SER A 139 19.59 -1.03 11.53
CA SER A 139 19.25 -1.24 10.12
C SER A 139 18.76 0.05 9.50
N ARG A 140 19.57 0.54 8.54
CA ARG A 140 19.31 1.78 7.81
C ARG A 140 18.02 1.77 7.00
N THR A 141 17.49 0.57 6.71
CA THR A 141 16.33 0.37 5.84
C THR A 141 15.07 -0.09 6.58
N TYR A 142 15.17 -0.33 7.89
CA TYR A 142 14.02 -0.61 8.74
C TYR A 142 13.40 0.65 9.33
N PRO A 143 12.14 0.53 9.81
CA PRO A 143 11.51 1.59 10.57
C PRO A 143 12.30 1.98 11.81
N ARG A 144 12.03 3.19 12.34
CA ARG A 144 12.55 3.60 13.65
C ARG A 144 12.00 2.73 14.80
N VAL A 145 10.72 2.34 14.68
CA VAL A 145 9.93 1.66 15.71
C VAL A 145 9.66 0.26 15.20
N LEU A 146 10.09 -0.74 15.97
CA LEU A 146 9.94 -2.15 15.62
C LEU A 146 9.15 -2.86 16.71
N PHE A 147 8.32 -3.83 16.33
CA PHE A 147 7.65 -4.71 17.27
C PHE A 147 8.32 -6.08 17.28
N VAL A 148 8.69 -6.54 18.46
CA VAL A 148 9.50 -7.74 18.70
C VAL A 148 8.94 -8.51 19.90
N PRO A 149 9.27 -9.80 20.06
CA PRO A 149 8.88 -10.56 21.25
C PRO A 149 9.35 -9.88 22.54
N ARG A 150 8.45 -9.78 23.52
CA ARG A 150 8.72 -9.10 24.80
C ARG A 150 9.84 -9.75 25.59
N SER A 151 10.09 -11.04 25.39
CA SER A 151 11.16 -11.82 26.04
C SER A 151 12.57 -11.40 25.64
N LEU A 152 12.75 -10.63 24.56
CA LEU A 152 14.06 -10.24 24.04
C LEU A 152 14.39 -8.79 24.41
N SER A 153 15.65 -8.54 24.73
CA SER A 153 16.21 -7.20 24.95
C SER A 153 16.75 -6.55 23.66
N ASP A 154 16.86 -5.22 23.63
CA ASP A 154 17.42 -4.52 22.47
C ASP A 154 18.91 -4.89 22.22
N ALA A 155 19.66 -5.25 23.26
CA ALA A 155 21.03 -5.74 23.13
C ALA A 155 21.09 -7.08 22.38
N GLN A 156 20.18 -8.01 22.68
CA GLN A 156 20.08 -9.28 21.94
C GLN A 156 19.71 -9.03 20.47
N LEU A 157 18.79 -8.10 20.19
CA LEU A 157 18.43 -7.75 18.81
C LEU A 157 19.62 -7.17 18.03
N GLY A 158 20.47 -6.36 18.68
CA GLY A 158 21.71 -5.87 18.08
C GLY A 158 22.61 -7.02 17.60
N ILE A 159 22.75 -8.08 18.39
CA ILE A 159 23.54 -9.27 18.03
C ILE A 159 22.87 -10.01 16.86
N VAL A 160 21.57 -10.25 16.92
CA VAL A 160 20.83 -10.98 15.86
C VAL A 160 20.88 -10.23 14.52
N SER A 161 20.89 -8.90 14.56
CA SER A 161 20.91 -8.08 13.36
C SER A 161 22.13 -8.34 12.47
N ALA A 162 23.27 -8.76 13.02
CA ALA A 162 24.46 -9.05 12.22
C ALA A 162 24.29 -10.31 11.35
N PHE A 163 23.43 -11.25 11.76
CA PHE A 163 23.23 -12.52 11.06
C PHE A 163 22.21 -12.47 9.93
N ARG A 164 21.53 -11.32 9.75
CA ARG A 164 20.47 -11.16 8.75
C ARG A 164 20.91 -10.15 7.71
N SER A 165 20.67 -10.45 6.43
CA SER A 165 21.09 -9.56 5.35
C SER A 165 20.58 -8.12 5.55
N LYS A 166 21.46 -7.14 5.38
CA LYS A 166 21.20 -5.69 5.61
C LYS A 166 20.67 -5.37 7.01
N SER A 167 20.96 -6.26 7.96
CA SER A 167 20.51 -6.20 9.35
C SER A 167 18.99 -6.18 9.52
N ARG A 168 18.27 -6.81 8.60
CA ARG A 168 16.81 -6.88 8.59
C ARG A 168 16.35 -8.16 9.28
N PHE A 169 16.47 -8.18 10.60
CA PHE A 169 16.09 -9.31 11.46
C PHE A 169 14.57 -9.47 11.61
N PRO A 170 14.04 -10.67 11.96
CA PRO A 170 12.60 -10.89 12.14
C PRO A 170 11.92 -9.86 13.04
N VAL A 171 10.92 -9.17 12.48
CA VAL A 171 10.08 -8.18 13.19
C VAL A 171 8.61 -8.36 12.81
N LEU A 172 7.72 -8.02 13.74
CA LEU A 172 6.28 -8.13 13.54
C LEU A 172 5.80 -7.14 12.47
N SER A 173 5.05 -7.64 11.50
CA SER A 173 4.36 -6.87 10.46
C SER A 173 2.86 -6.79 10.74
N TRP A 174 2.26 -7.89 11.18
CA TRP A 174 0.83 -7.99 11.46
C TRP A 174 0.54 -9.06 12.51
N LEU A 175 -0.56 -8.91 13.26
CA LEU A 175 -0.98 -9.87 14.28
C LEU A 175 -2.43 -10.27 14.05
N HIS A 176 -2.66 -11.56 13.83
CA HIS A 176 -4.01 -12.10 13.67
C HIS A 176 -4.80 -12.01 14.98
N ARG A 177 -6.13 -11.92 14.90
CA ARG A 177 -7.03 -11.93 16.08
C ARG A 177 -6.90 -13.18 16.95
N ASN A 178 -6.54 -14.32 16.35
CA ASN A 178 -6.24 -15.56 17.08
C ASN A 178 -4.88 -15.50 17.79
N GLY A 179 -4.03 -14.49 17.54
CA GLY A 179 -2.69 -14.38 18.11
C GLY A 179 -1.55 -14.86 17.22
N ALA A 180 -1.83 -15.38 16.02
CA ALA A 180 -0.82 -15.77 15.04
C ALA A 180 -0.07 -14.54 14.50
N PRO A 181 1.25 -14.44 14.68
CA PRO A 181 2.04 -13.33 14.17
C PRO A 181 2.50 -13.57 12.73
N LEU A 182 2.40 -12.53 11.91
CA LEU A 182 3.12 -12.41 10.64
C LEU A 182 4.35 -11.53 10.87
N CYS A 183 5.53 -12.13 10.81
CA CYS A 183 6.82 -11.46 10.90
C CYS A 183 7.50 -11.42 9.53
N ARG A 184 8.41 -10.46 9.35
CA ARG A 184 9.17 -10.29 8.11
C ARG A 184 10.64 -10.01 8.38
N CYS A 185 11.51 -10.50 7.50
CA CYS A 185 12.96 -10.29 7.55
C CYS A 185 13.63 -10.42 6.19
N ALA A 186 14.95 -10.25 6.14
CA ALA A 186 15.80 -10.73 5.06
C ALA A 186 16.34 -12.14 5.38
N LYS A 187 16.96 -12.78 4.38
CA LYS A 187 17.58 -14.11 4.53
C LYS A 187 18.65 -14.11 5.63
N PRO A 188 18.86 -15.26 6.30
CA PRO A 188 20.00 -15.44 7.20
C PRO A 188 21.32 -15.45 6.41
N LEU A 189 22.42 -15.21 7.12
CA LEU A 189 23.79 -15.17 6.60
C LEU A 189 24.66 -16.29 7.21
N PRO A 190 24.34 -17.58 6.96
CA PRO A 190 25.16 -18.68 7.47
C PRO A 190 26.54 -18.78 6.79
N GLY A 191 26.75 -18.13 5.64
CA GLY A 191 27.98 -18.27 4.87
C GLY A 191 28.18 -19.68 4.28
N PRO A 192 29.28 -19.88 3.55
CA PRO A 192 29.57 -21.16 2.89
C PRO A 192 29.83 -22.31 3.87
N GLU A 193 30.32 -22.00 5.07
CA GLU A 193 30.58 -22.97 6.14
C GLU A 193 29.31 -23.36 6.92
N GLY A 194 28.17 -22.70 6.66
CA GLY A 194 26.92 -23.01 7.36
C GLY A 194 26.89 -22.53 8.81
N ALA A 195 27.55 -21.41 9.10
CA ALA A 195 27.62 -20.77 10.41
C ALA A 195 26.23 -20.55 11.01
N GLU A 196 26.15 -20.74 12.32
CA GLU A 196 24.92 -20.69 13.08
C GLU A 196 24.85 -19.41 13.92
N SER A 197 23.63 -18.94 14.18
CA SER A 197 23.38 -17.86 15.13
C SER A 197 22.44 -18.34 16.22
N SER A 198 23.01 -18.63 17.40
CA SER A 198 22.22 -18.94 18.59
C SER A 198 21.23 -17.82 18.92
N GLY A 199 21.56 -16.57 18.60
CA GLY A 199 20.65 -15.44 18.76
C GLY A 199 19.45 -15.47 17.80
N ASP A 200 19.67 -15.81 16.52
CA ASP A 200 18.58 -15.88 15.53
C ASP A 200 17.62 -17.02 15.85
N ASP A 201 18.14 -18.19 16.25
CA ASP A 201 17.32 -19.31 16.76
C ASP A 201 16.45 -18.85 17.95
N VAL A 202 17.04 -18.17 18.94
CA VAL A 202 16.32 -17.65 20.10
C VAL A 202 15.23 -16.66 19.69
N LEU A 203 15.49 -15.81 18.70
CA LEU A 203 14.47 -14.89 18.18
C LEU A 203 13.31 -15.62 17.50
N LEU A 204 13.59 -16.60 16.65
CA LEU A 204 12.56 -17.39 15.97
C LEU A 204 11.71 -18.19 16.97
N HIS A 205 12.33 -18.82 17.97
CA HIS A 205 11.60 -19.50 19.04
C HIS A 205 10.83 -18.54 19.95
N ALA A 206 11.30 -17.32 20.16
CA ALA A 206 10.55 -16.31 20.89
C ALA A 206 9.28 -15.86 20.13
N ILE A 207 9.34 -15.80 18.79
CA ILE A 207 8.15 -15.54 17.95
C ILE A 207 7.15 -16.70 18.06
N LEU A 208 7.62 -17.94 18.00
CA LEU A 208 6.79 -19.13 18.18
C LEU A 208 6.15 -19.17 19.57
N ALA A 209 6.92 -18.92 20.63
CA ALA A 209 6.43 -18.86 22.00
C ALA A 209 5.35 -17.77 22.19
N ALA A 210 5.52 -16.61 21.53
CA ALA A 210 4.53 -15.54 21.53
C ALA A 210 3.19 -15.97 20.90
N ALA A 211 3.22 -16.77 19.83
CA ALA A 211 2.01 -17.33 19.23
C ALA A 211 1.37 -18.39 20.14
N MET A 212 2.16 -19.36 20.61
CA MET A 212 1.73 -20.44 21.50
C MET A 212 1.05 -19.93 22.77
N ALA A 213 1.53 -18.81 23.33
CA ALA A 213 0.94 -18.18 24.50
C ALA A 213 -0.51 -17.72 24.28
N ARG A 214 -0.92 -17.47 23.03
CA ARG A 214 -2.24 -16.93 22.68
C ARG A 214 -3.21 -17.95 22.09
N ASN A 215 -2.71 -18.87 21.26
CA ASN A 215 -3.56 -19.85 20.56
C ASN A 215 -3.12 -21.31 20.69
N HIS A 216 -2.07 -21.58 21.48
CA HIS A 216 -1.49 -22.92 21.63
C HIS A 216 -1.00 -23.55 20.32
N ALA A 217 -0.93 -22.80 19.21
CA ALA A 217 -0.41 -23.28 17.95
C ALA A 217 1.10 -23.44 18.07
N ALA A 218 1.56 -24.69 18.00
CA ALA A 218 2.95 -25.05 18.22
C ALA A 218 3.73 -25.15 16.91
N ASN A 219 3.40 -24.34 15.89
CA ASN A 219 4.12 -24.34 14.61
C ASN A 219 4.56 -22.94 14.19
N LEU A 220 5.79 -22.86 13.72
CA LEU A 220 6.37 -21.70 13.03
C LEU A 220 6.64 -22.07 11.58
N GLN A 221 6.02 -21.35 10.67
CA GLN A 221 6.24 -21.47 9.24
C GLN A 221 7.20 -20.37 8.76
N LEU A 222 8.40 -20.78 8.36
CA LEU A 222 9.33 -19.95 7.62
C LEU A 222 8.98 -20.00 6.13
N VAL A 223 8.89 -18.84 5.50
CA VAL A 223 8.51 -18.70 4.09
C VAL A 223 9.60 -17.95 3.34
N ALA A 224 10.39 -18.71 2.58
CA ALA A 224 11.35 -18.17 1.63
C ALA A 224 10.62 -17.85 0.32
N CYS A 225 10.66 -16.58 -0.10
CA CYS A 225 9.98 -16.16 -1.33
C CYS A 225 10.60 -16.78 -2.59
N GLU A 226 11.89 -17.08 -2.55
CA GLU A 226 12.65 -17.57 -3.71
C GLU A 226 12.64 -19.11 -3.80
N ALA A 227 13.06 -19.64 -4.94
CA ALA A 227 13.25 -21.07 -5.10
C ALA A 227 14.45 -21.58 -4.30
N ARG A 228 14.37 -22.83 -3.83
CA ARG A 228 15.47 -23.45 -3.07
C ARG A 228 16.73 -23.54 -3.93
N ARG A 229 17.84 -23.01 -3.41
CA ARG A 229 19.17 -23.11 -4.01
C ARG A 229 20.12 -23.85 -3.07
N PRO A 230 21.07 -24.67 -3.59
CA PRO A 230 22.15 -25.22 -2.79
C PRO A 230 22.95 -24.13 -2.07
N VAL A 231 23.37 -24.40 -0.83
CA VAL A 231 24.14 -23.43 -0.02
C VAL A 231 25.44 -23.01 -0.72
N ALA A 232 26.07 -23.93 -1.46
CA ALA A 232 27.29 -23.66 -2.24
C ALA A 232 27.10 -22.67 -3.41
N LEU A 233 25.86 -22.34 -3.80
CA LEU A 233 25.58 -21.36 -4.85
C LEU A 233 25.35 -19.94 -4.32
N PHE A 234 25.37 -19.74 -3.00
CA PHE A 234 25.45 -18.41 -2.42
C PHE A 234 26.91 -17.96 -2.50
N SER A 235 27.26 -17.22 -3.55
CA SER A 235 28.61 -16.71 -3.80
C SER A 235 29.19 -15.96 -2.59
N ASP A 236 30.52 -15.98 -2.47
CA ASP A 236 31.32 -15.48 -1.33
C ASP A 236 31.02 -14.04 -0.88
N ASP A 237 30.42 -13.19 -1.74
CA ASP A 237 30.06 -11.80 -1.41
C ASP A 237 28.73 -11.63 -0.66
N ASP A 238 27.84 -12.63 -0.70
CA ASP A 238 26.46 -12.47 -0.21
C ASP A 238 26.14 -13.33 1.02
N GLY A 239 27.06 -14.25 1.38
CA GLY A 239 27.09 -15.04 2.63
C GLY A 239 25.78 -15.71 3.04
N GLY A 240 24.82 -15.80 2.11
CA GLY A 240 23.41 -15.99 2.43
C GLY A 240 23.03 -17.45 2.48
N GLY A 241 21.81 -17.72 2.95
CA GLY A 241 21.28 -19.06 2.95
C GLY A 241 19.85 -19.10 3.44
N TYR A 242 19.47 -20.27 3.94
CA TYR A 242 18.18 -20.52 4.56
C TYR A 242 18.40 -21.09 5.95
N GLU A 243 17.38 -20.98 6.79
CA GLU A 243 17.39 -21.47 8.16
C GLU A 243 17.59 -23.00 8.23
N SER A 244 18.45 -23.45 9.14
CA SER A 244 18.68 -24.88 9.39
C SER A 244 17.56 -25.46 10.26
N LEU A 245 16.67 -26.26 9.64
CA LEU A 245 15.60 -26.94 10.35
C LEU A 245 16.10 -27.97 11.37
N VAL A 246 17.34 -28.45 11.25
CA VAL A 246 17.92 -29.39 12.22
C VAL A 246 18.12 -28.68 13.56
N HIS A 247 18.63 -27.45 13.55
CA HIS A 247 18.94 -26.71 14.79
C HIS A 247 17.70 -26.08 15.40
N LEU A 248 16.79 -25.59 14.55
CA LEU A 248 15.50 -25.04 14.97
C LEU A 248 14.52 -26.11 15.49
N ASN A 249 14.76 -27.38 15.19
CA ASN A 249 13.97 -28.49 15.76
C ASN A 249 14.82 -29.38 16.68
N ASP A 250 15.95 -28.89 17.16
CA ASP A 250 16.80 -29.62 18.10
C ASP A 250 16.08 -29.82 19.45
N SER A 251 16.33 -30.99 20.04
CA SER A 251 16.00 -31.33 21.43
C SER A 251 16.36 -30.26 22.47
N LYS A 252 17.33 -29.37 22.21
CA LYS A 252 17.69 -28.25 23.11
C LYS A 252 16.52 -27.32 23.43
N TRP A 253 15.55 -27.20 22.52
CA TRP A 253 14.34 -26.41 22.71
C TRP A 253 13.24 -27.17 23.47
N GLY A 254 13.40 -28.49 23.62
CA GLY A 254 12.47 -29.36 24.34
C GLY A 254 11.22 -29.72 23.51
N LYS A 255 10.53 -30.79 23.93
CA LYS A 255 9.32 -31.31 23.24
C LYS A 255 8.14 -30.33 23.19
N GLN A 256 8.18 -29.28 24.01
CA GLN A 256 7.12 -28.27 24.15
C GLN A 256 7.38 -27.00 23.33
N ALA A 257 8.53 -26.86 22.64
CA ALA A 257 8.87 -25.64 21.90
C ALA A 257 8.18 -25.48 20.54
N GLY A 258 7.35 -26.45 20.14
CA GLY A 258 6.74 -26.49 18.82
C GLY A 258 7.68 -26.92 17.70
N ARG A 259 7.22 -26.83 16.45
CA ARG A 259 7.95 -27.25 15.25
C ARG A 259 8.15 -26.09 14.30
N VAL A 260 9.31 -26.06 13.66
CA VAL A 260 9.65 -25.11 12.62
C VAL A 260 9.66 -25.79 11.26
N HIS A 261 8.96 -25.19 10.31
CA HIS A 261 8.86 -25.63 8.92
C HIS A 261 9.42 -24.55 7.99
N LEU A 262 9.99 -24.95 6.85
CA LEU A 262 10.48 -24.03 5.82
C LEU A 262 9.86 -24.38 4.47
N SER A 263 9.23 -23.40 3.84
CA SER A 263 8.57 -23.53 2.54
C SER A 263 9.11 -22.49 1.56
N PHE A 264 9.28 -22.90 0.29
CA PHE A 264 9.77 -22.06 -0.80
C PHE A 264 8.61 -21.72 -1.74
N MET A 265 8.50 -20.45 -2.15
CA MET A 265 7.39 -19.96 -2.97
C MET A 265 7.76 -19.81 -4.46
N ASP A 266 9.00 -20.09 -4.82
CA ASP A 266 9.52 -20.10 -6.20
C ASP A 266 9.30 -18.78 -6.98
N ILE A 267 9.27 -17.64 -6.28
CA ILE A 267 9.11 -16.32 -6.90
C ILE A 267 10.46 -15.83 -7.40
N GLU A 268 10.54 -15.63 -8.70
CA GLU A 268 11.72 -15.16 -9.43
C GLU A 268 12.18 -13.75 -9.02
N ASP A 269 13.40 -13.40 -9.44
CA ASP A 269 14.03 -12.13 -9.08
C ASP A 269 13.53 -10.91 -9.88
N ILE A 270 14.04 -9.73 -9.52
CA ILE A 270 13.65 -8.45 -10.13
C ILE A 270 13.97 -8.36 -11.62
N SER A 271 14.97 -9.11 -12.11
CA SER A 271 15.40 -9.08 -13.51
C SER A 271 14.41 -9.85 -14.38
N THR A 272 13.95 -11.02 -13.92
CA THR A 272 12.91 -11.81 -14.56
C THR A 272 11.60 -11.02 -14.61
N MET A 273 11.21 -10.38 -13.50
CA MET A 273 9.99 -9.55 -13.46
C MET A 273 10.03 -8.36 -14.41
N ARG A 274 11.21 -7.75 -14.60
CA ARG A 274 11.41 -6.67 -15.57
C ARG A 274 11.25 -7.18 -17.01
N SER A 275 11.86 -8.31 -17.34
CA SER A 275 11.76 -8.92 -18.66
C SER A 275 10.31 -9.29 -19.01
N ALA A 276 9.60 -9.94 -18.08
CA ALA A 276 8.19 -10.29 -18.26
C ALA A 276 7.33 -9.04 -18.52
N TYR A 277 7.50 -7.98 -17.72
CA TYR A 277 6.76 -6.73 -17.91
C TYR A 277 7.05 -6.06 -19.25
N HIS A 278 8.31 -6.03 -19.68
CA HIS A 278 8.66 -5.49 -21.00
C HIS A 278 7.94 -6.26 -22.12
N GLN A 279 7.88 -7.59 -22.03
CA GLN A 279 7.16 -8.42 -22.99
C GLN A 279 5.65 -8.14 -22.99
N VAL A 280 5.03 -7.92 -21.82
CA VAL A 280 3.62 -7.48 -21.75
C VAL A 280 3.40 -6.15 -22.48
N LEU A 281 4.29 -5.17 -22.28
CA LEU A 281 4.19 -3.87 -22.96
C LEU A 281 4.33 -4.01 -24.48
N VAL A 282 5.23 -4.87 -24.95
CA VAL A 282 5.38 -5.19 -26.38
C VAL A 282 4.11 -5.84 -26.92
N ALA A 283 3.56 -6.86 -26.23
CA ALA A 283 2.31 -7.50 -26.64
C ALA A 283 1.14 -6.51 -26.72
N CYS A 284 1.02 -5.62 -25.73
CA CYS A 284 -0.01 -4.59 -25.69
C CYS A 284 0.13 -3.55 -26.82
N SER A 285 1.36 -3.23 -27.22
CA SER A 285 1.65 -2.23 -28.26
C SER A 285 1.49 -2.80 -29.68
N SER A 286 1.70 -4.11 -29.84
CA SER A 286 1.57 -4.83 -31.11
C SER A 286 0.12 -5.14 -31.50
N ALA A 287 -0.85 -4.88 -30.61
CA ALA A 287 -2.25 -5.12 -30.90
C ALA A 287 -2.74 -4.21 -32.05
N PRO A 288 -3.21 -4.78 -33.19
CA PRO A 288 -3.58 -4.00 -34.37
C PRO A 288 -4.76 -3.07 -34.08
N ILE A 289 -4.67 -1.84 -34.59
CA ILE A 289 -5.71 -0.80 -34.45
C ILE A 289 -6.96 -1.18 -35.28
N ASP A 290 -6.75 -1.96 -36.36
CA ASP A 290 -7.74 -2.20 -37.41
C ASP A 290 -8.61 -3.46 -37.19
N GLY A 291 -8.62 -4.01 -35.97
CA GLY A 291 -9.54 -5.09 -35.58
C GLY A 291 -9.21 -6.47 -36.15
N GLY A 292 -7.98 -6.69 -36.61
CA GLY A 292 -7.47 -8.03 -36.95
C GLY A 292 -7.47 -8.96 -35.74
N GLU A 293 -7.60 -10.27 -35.99
CA GLU A 293 -7.58 -11.30 -34.96
C GLU A 293 -6.16 -11.36 -34.34
N TYR A 294 -5.99 -10.76 -33.17
CA TYR A 294 -4.74 -10.76 -32.41
C TYR A 294 -4.99 -11.41 -31.04
N ASP A 295 -4.33 -12.53 -30.80
CA ASP A 295 -4.37 -13.20 -29.50
C ASP A 295 -3.48 -12.48 -28.48
N LEU A 296 -3.98 -11.35 -27.98
CA LEU A 296 -3.33 -10.59 -26.92
C LEU A 296 -3.17 -11.44 -25.65
N ARG A 297 -4.11 -12.36 -25.39
CA ARG A 297 -4.06 -13.19 -24.19
C ARG A 297 -2.90 -14.17 -24.27
N GLY A 298 -2.77 -14.88 -25.40
CA GLY A 298 -1.64 -15.77 -25.68
C GLY A 298 -0.31 -15.04 -25.60
N ALA A 299 -0.18 -13.87 -26.25
CA ALA A 299 1.05 -13.08 -26.22
C ALA A 299 1.43 -12.61 -24.80
N VAL A 300 0.46 -12.30 -23.94
CA VAL A 300 0.71 -11.98 -22.53
C VAL A 300 1.03 -13.24 -21.73
N ASP A 301 0.44 -14.39 -22.04
CA ASP A 301 0.77 -15.66 -21.38
C ASP A 301 2.22 -16.09 -21.67
N GLU A 302 2.67 -15.95 -22.92
CA GLU A 302 4.05 -16.18 -23.37
C GLU A 302 5.07 -15.29 -22.64
N SER A 303 4.65 -14.12 -22.15
CA SER A 303 5.52 -13.25 -21.35
C SER A 303 5.87 -13.79 -19.96
N GLY A 304 5.15 -14.82 -19.49
CA GLY A 304 5.27 -15.37 -18.14
C GLY A 304 4.59 -14.50 -17.06
N TRP A 305 3.98 -13.37 -17.41
CA TRP A 305 3.37 -12.45 -16.44
C TRP A 305 2.31 -13.12 -15.56
N PHE A 306 1.39 -13.91 -16.16
CA PHE A 306 0.37 -14.63 -15.40
C PHE A 306 0.98 -15.72 -14.51
N THR A 307 2.05 -16.38 -14.95
CA THR A 307 2.77 -17.37 -14.13
C THR A 307 3.36 -16.71 -12.88
N HIS A 308 4.01 -15.55 -13.04
CA HIS A 308 4.57 -14.83 -11.89
C HIS A 308 3.48 -14.30 -10.95
N LEU A 309 2.38 -13.74 -11.46
CA LEU A 309 1.24 -13.33 -10.63
C LEU A 309 0.61 -14.51 -9.90
N SER A 310 0.48 -15.66 -10.57
CA SER A 310 -0.02 -16.91 -10.00
C SER A 310 0.82 -17.33 -8.80
N LEU A 311 2.15 -17.36 -8.93
CA LEU A 311 3.06 -17.71 -7.83
C LEU A 311 2.97 -16.73 -6.65
N ILE A 312 2.89 -15.43 -6.93
CA ILE A 312 2.72 -14.40 -5.89
C ILE A 312 1.40 -14.59 -5.12
N LEU A 313 0.29 -14.84 -5.83
CA LEU A 313 -1.01 -15.07 -5.22
C LEU A 313 -1.05 -16.38 -4.43
N GLN A 314 -0.45 -17.46 -4.95
CA GLN A 314 -0.32 -18.74 -4.23
C GLN A 314 0.49 -18.60 -2.94
N GLY A 315 1.62 -17.88 -2.98
CA GLY A 315 2.42 -17.64 -1.79
C GLY A 315 1.69 -16.80 -0.74
N ALA A 316 0.93 -15.79 -1.17
CA ALA A 316 0.11 -14.98 -0.27
C ALA A 316 -1.04 -15.79 0.35
N GLU A 317 -1.70 -16.64 -0.45
CA GLU A 317 -2.75 -17.56 -0.01
C GLU A 317 -2.22 -18.58 1.00
N PHE A 318 -1.03 -19.14 0.77
CA PHE A 318 -0.34 -20.03 1.70
C PHE A 318 -0.10 -19.35 3.05
N ILE A 319 0.53 -18.17 3.06
CA ILE A 319 0.77 -17.40 4.30
C ILE A 319 -0.54 -17.09 5.02
N ALA A 320 -1.57 -16.66 4.29
CA ALA A 320 -2.86 -16.35 4.90
C ALA A 320 -3.51 -17.59 5.54
N ARG A 321 -3.44 -18.77 4.91
CA ARG A 321 -3.96 -20.02 5.50
C ARG A 321 -3.22 -20.42 6.77
N GLU A 322 -1.90 -20.28 6.79
CA GLU A 322 -1.09 -20.59 7.99
C GLU A 322 -1.47 -19.67 9.17
N LEU A 323 -1.66 -18.37 8.90
CA LEU A 323 -2.10 -17.41 9.92
C LEU A 323 -3.53 -17.70 10.42
N ASP A 324 -4.46 -18.05 9.51
CA ASP A 324 -5.84 -18.41 9.86
C ASP A 324 -5.89 -19.68 10.72
N ALA A 325 -5.01 -20.65 10.43
CA ALA A 325 -4.81 -21.87 11.21
C ALA A 325 -4.17 -21.63 12.60
N GLY A 326 -3.65 -20.43 12.85
CA GLY A 326 -3.03 -20.06 14.13
C GLY A 326 -1.50 -20.12 14.14
N ASN A 327 -0.86 -20.58 13.07
CA ASN A 327 0.58 -20.77 13.03
C ASN A 327 1.31 -19.42 12.94
N ALA A 328 2.46 -19.32 13.60
CA ALA A 328 3.34 -18.18 13.41
C ALA A 328 3.97 -18.24 12.01
N VAL A 329 4.10 -17.10 11.33
CA VAL A 329 4.72 -17.05 10.00
C VAL A 329 5.83 -16.01 9.98
N VAL A 330 7.00 -16.39 9.45
CA VAL A 330 8.11 -15.48 9.16
C VAL A 330 8.38 -15.53 7.67
N VAL A 331 8.12 -14.44 6.96
CA VAL A 331 8.36 -14.32 5.51
C VAL A 331 9.66 -13.57 5.23
N HIS A 332 10.49 -14.11 4.36
CA HIS A 332 11.72 -13.47 3.92
C HIS A 332 12.04 -13.72 2.45
N CYS A 333 12.87 -12.85 1.90
CA CYS A 333 13.54 -13.06 0.62
C CYS A 333 15.01 -12.64 0.79
N SER A 334 15.75 -12.47 -0.30
CA SER A 334 17.16 -12.09 -0.25
C SER A 334 17.39 -10.79 0.55
N ASP A 335 16.68 -9.71 0.22
CA ASP A 335 16.80 -8.40 0.90
C ASP A 335 15.65 -8.08 1.86
N GLY A 336 14.60 -8.90 1.92
CA GLY A 336 13.43 -8.66 2.77
C GLY A 336 12.60 -7.40 2.45
N SER A 337 12.72 -6.84 1.24
CA SER A 337 12.09 -5.56 0.84
C SER A 337 11.16 -5.65 -0.38
N ASP A 338 11.46 -6.49 -1.38
CA ASP A 338 10.65 -6.65 -2.60
C ASP A 338 9.54 -7.71 -2.44
N ARG A 339 9.84 -8.98 -2.75
CA ARG A 339 8.92 -10.11 -2.68
C ARG A 339 8.26 -10.28 -1.31
N THR A 340 9.02 -10.03 -0.24
CA THR A 340 8.51 -10.04 1.13
C THR A 340 7.37 -9.04 1.33
N ALA A 341 7.46 -7.83 0.75
CA ALA A 341 6.39 -6.83 0.84
C ALA A 341 5.16 -7.23 0.02
N GLN A 342 5.36 -7.84 -1.16
CA GLN A 342 4.26 -8.40 -1.96
C GLN A 342 3.47 -9.44 -1.16
N LEU A 343 4.17 -10.45 -0.64
CA LEU A 343 3.56 -11.55 0.08
C LEU A 343 2.94 -11.11 1.41
N SER A 344 3.66 -10.30 2.21
CA SER A 344 3.13 -9.84 3.50
C SER A 344 1.89 -8.96 3.34
N ALA A 345 1.86 -8.07 2.34
CA ALA A 345 0.73 -7.21 2.10
C ALA A 345 -0.46 -7.97 1.52
N LEU A 346 -0.25 -8.85 0.55
CA LEU A 346 -1.32 -9.64 -0.06
C LEU A 346 -1.94 -10.61 0.95
N ALA A 347 -1.15 -11.30 1.77
CA ALA A 347 -1.69 -12.19 2.80
C ALA A 347 -2.63 -11.43 3.76
N GLN A 348 -2.27 -10.20 4.13
CA GLN A 348 -3.14 -9.34 4.93
C GLN A 348 -4.41 -8.92 4.20
N ILE A 349 -4.35 -8.66 2.89
CA ILE A 349 -5.54 -8.40 2.07
C ILE A 349 -6.50 -9.59 2.05
N LEU A 350 -5.96 -10.81 1.99
CA LEU A 350 -6.76 -12.03 1.99
C LEU A 350 -7.47 -12.25 3.32
N ILE A 351 -6.78 -12.04 4.44
CA ILE A 351 -7.29 -12.42 5.78
C ILE A 351 -7.96 -11.27 6.56
N ASP A 352 -7.57 -10.02 6.33
CA ASP A 352 -8.04 -8.86 7.12
C ASP A 352 -8.98 -7.95 6.30
N PRO A 353 -10.30 -7.95 6.55
CA PRO A 353 -11.23 -7.06 5.86
C PRO A 353 -10.88 -5.57 5.95
N PHE A 354 -10.22 -5.12 7.02
CA PHE A 354 -9.85 -3.71 7.17
C PHE A 354 -8.92 -3.27 6.05
N SER A 355 -7.98 -4.11 5.65
CA SER A 355 -7.02 -3.83 4.58
C SER A 355 -7.67 -3.67 3.18
N ARG A 356 -8.93 -4.07 3.02
CA ARG A 356 -9.75 -3.90 1.81
C ARG A 356 -10.54 -2.59 1.77
N THR A 357 -10.47 -1.79 2.84
CA THR A 357 -10.97 -0.42 2.87
C THR A 357 -9.95 0.55 2.27
N VAL A 358 -10.38 1.75 1.88
CA VAL A 358 -9.49 2.81 1.38
C VAL A 358 -8.47 3.20 2.46
N ALA A 359 -8.93 3.33 3.71
CA ALA A 359 -8.08 3.68 4.84
C ALA A 359 -7.09 2.56 5.19
N GLY A 360 -7.55 1.31 5.25
CA GLY A 360 -6.71 0.16 5.56
C GLY A 360 -5.71 -0.15 4.46
N PHE A 361 -6.08 -0.03 3.18
CA PHE A 361 -5.15 -0.19 2.06
C PHE A 361 -4.05 0.89 2.08
N ALA A 362 -4.42 2.14 2.34
CA ALA A 362 -3.43 3.22 2.49
C ALA A 362 -2.46 2.95 3.66
N GLY A 363 -2.97 2.51 4.81
CA GLY A 363 -2.14 2.13 5.96
C GLY A 363 -1.24 0.93 5.68
N LEU A 364 -1.76 -0.06 4.96
CA LEU A 364 -1.03 -1.25 4.53
C LEU A 364 0.15 -0.88 3.62
N VAL A 365 -0.09 -0.04 2.60
CA VAL A 365 0.98 0.40 1.69
C VAL A 365 2.00 1.26 2.43
N ASP A 366 1.56 2.22 3.26
CA ASP A 366 2.48 3.03 4.08
C ASP A 366 3.35 2.16 4.99
N ARG A 367 2.81 1.09 5.59
CA ARG A 367 3.58 0.21 6.48
C ARG A 367 4.45 -0.78 5.71
N GLU A 368 3.84 -1.67 4.93
CA GLU A 368 4.52 -2.82 4.31
C GLU A 368 5.49 -2.44 3.20
N TRP A 369 5.24 -1.32 2.52
CA TRP A 369 6.07 -0.87 1.41
C TRP A 369 6.94 0.31 1.84
N SER A 370 6.33 1.43 2.22
CA SER A 370 7.11 2.63 2.52
C SER A 370 7.93 2.46 3.80
N THR A 371 7.30 2.14 4.92
CA THR A 371 7.99 2.14 6.23
C THR A 371 9.03 1.02 6.30
N PHE A 372 8.72 -0.16 5.78
CA PHE A 372 9.67 -1.28 5.73
C PHE A 372 10.73 -1.20 4.62
N GLY A 373 10.85 -0.08 3.91
CA GLY A 373 12.02 0.18 3.05
C GLY A 373 11.98 -0.49 1.69
N TYR A 374 10.80 -0.59 1.08
CA TYR A 374 10.71 -0.82 -0.36
C TYR A 374 11.33 0.37 -1.11
N ARG A 375 12.18 0.05 -2.09
CA ARG A 375 13.07 1.00 -2.75
C ARG A 375 12.39 1.70 -3.91
N PHE A 376 11.39 2.52 -3.61
CA PHE A 376 10.58 3.20 -4.62
C PHE A 376 11.45 3.93 -5.65
N THR A 377 12.40 4.77 -5.23
CA THR A 377 13.22 5.52 -6.20
C THR A 377 14.08 4.63 -7.09
N GLU A 378 14.74 3.60 -6.55
CA GLU A 378 15.53 2.66 -7.37
C GLU A 378 14.66 1.85 -8.34
N ARG A 379 13.53 1.31 -7.85
CA ARG A 379 12.65 0.42 -8.62
C ARG A 379 11.91 1.14 -9.74
N HIS A 380 11.66 2.44 -9.57
CA HIS A 380 10.94 3.29 -10.50
C HIS A 380 11.85 4.20 -11.32
N SER A 381 13.17 4.10 -11.13
CA SER A 381 14.11 4.91 -11.92
C SER A 381 13.98 4.50 -13.40
N GLN A 382 13.56 5.46 -14.24
CA GLN A 382 13.73 5.33 -15.67
C GLN A 382 15.24 5.37 -15.89
N SER A 383 15.82 4.29 -16.39
CA SER A 383 17.23 4.26 -16.79
C SER A 383 17.46 5.45 -17.71
N ARG A 384 18.12 6.50 -17.21
CA ARG A 384 18.58 7.59 -18.06
C ARG A 384 19.67 6.97 -18.91
N ASP A 385 19.34 6.78 -20.17
CA ASP A 385 20.17 6.17 -21.18
C ASP A 385 21.43 7.05 -21.40
N THR A 386 22.43 6.89 -20.54
CA THR A 386 23.75 7.54 -20.72
C THR A 386 24.93 6.60 -20.53
N ASP A 387 24.74 5.32 -20.20
CA ASP A 387 25.84 4.35 -20.28
C ASP A 387 25.33 2.97 -20.69
N LYS A 388 25.41 2.71 -22.00
CA LYS A 388 25.32 1.38 -22.61
C LYS A 388 26.49 0.52 -22.13
N LYS A 389 26.47 0.01 -20.88
CA LYS A 389 27.36 -1.06 -20.39
C LYS A 389 27.09 -1.62 -18.98
N THR A 390 25.95 -1.37 -18.35
CA THR A 390 25.62 -2.05 -17.07
C THR A 390 24.34 -2.87 -17.19
N HIS A 391 24.49 -4.20 -17.18
CA HIS A 391 23.39 -5.18 -17.11
C HIS A 391 22.56 -5.10 -15.80
N ASP A 392 22.95 -4.28 -14.83
CA ASP A 392 22.34 -4.16 -13.50
C ASP A 392 21.48 -2.91 -13.34
N THR A 393 20.37 -2.83 -14.08
CA THR A 393 19.34 -1.85 -13.71
C THR A 393 18.60 -2.34 -12.47
N ALA A 394 18.47 -1.49 -11.44
CA ALA A 394 17.68 -1.80 -10.25
C ALA A 394 16.15 -1.62 -10.48
N ALA A 395 15.76 -1.14 -11.65
CA ALA A 395 14.37 -0.87 -12.02
C ALA A 395 13.58 -2.17 -12.23
N SER A 396 12.40 -2.29 -11.62
CA SER A 396 11.55 -3.48 -11.74
C SER A 396 10.12 -3.19 -11.25
N PRO A 397 9.07 -3.73 -11.91
CA PRO A 397 7.67 -3.37 -11.66
C PRO A 397 7.05 -4.09 -10.46
N ILE A 398 7.80 -4.26 -9.37
CA ILE A 398 7.40 -5.07 -8.20
C ILE A 398 6.14 -4.50 -7.53
N PHE A 399 6.06 -3.18 -7.35
CA PHE A 399 4.86 -2.55 -6.79
C PHE A 399 3.67 -2.61 -7.75
N LEU A 400 3.90 -2.52 -9.06
CA LEU A 400 2.84 -2.68 -10.05
C LEU A 400 2.29 -4.11 -10.09
N GLN A 401 3.15 -5.13 -9.98
CA GLN A 401 2.73 -6.52 -9.83
C GLN A 401 1.85 -6.72 -8.60
N PHE A 402 2.18 -6.05 -7.48
CA PHE A 402 1.32 -6.06 -6.31
C PHE A 402 -0.06 -5.44 -6.60
N LEU A 403 -0.12 -4.28 -7.26
CA LEU A 403 -1.39 -3.67 -7.63
C LEU A 403 -2.19 -4.52 -8.62
N ASP A 404 -1.54 -5.19 -9.57
CA ASP A 404 -2.18 -6.14 -10.48
C ASP A 404 -2.76 -7.32 -9.70
N ALA A 405 -2.00 -7.93 -8.78
CA ALA A 405 -2.50 -8.97 -7.89
C ALA A 405 -3.73 -8.50 -7.08
N VAL A 406 -3.71 -7.29 -6.53
CA VAL A 406 -4.89 -6.70 -5.85
C VAL A 406 -6.04 -6.52 -6.82
N TRP A 407 -5.79 -6.06 -8.05
CA TRP A 407 -6.81 -5.94 -9.07
C TRP A 407 -7.45 -7.29 -9.40
N GLN A 408 -6.68 -8.37 -9.54
CA GLN A 408 -7.20 -9.73 -9.72
C GLN A 408 -8.19 -10.09 -8.58
N LEU A 409 -7.86 -9.76 -7.34
CA LEU A 409 -8.75 -9.98 -6.19
C LEU A 409 -10.03 -9.13 -6.29
N THR A 410 -9.95 -7.88 -6.73
CA THR A 410 -11.15 -7.05 -6.92
C THR A 410 -12.09 -7.59 -8.00
N VAL A 411 -11.53 -8.26 -9.02
CA VAL A 411 -12.31 -8.92 -10.08
C VAL A 411 -12.99 -10.18 -9.55
N GLN A 412 -12.27 -10.99 -8.78
CA GLN A 412 -12.81 -12.24 -8.21
C GLN A 412 -13.79 -12.01 -7.04
N PHE A 413 -13.64 -10.91 -6.29
CA PHE A 413 -14.47 -10.57 -5.14
C PHE A 413 -15.08 -9.15 -5.25
N PRO A 414 -16.04 -8.92 -6.17
CA PRO A 414 -16.52 -7.58 -6.53
C PRO A 414 -17.13 -6.76 -5.40
N SER A 415 -17.59 -7.38 -4.31
CA SER A 415 -18.21 -6.71 -3.16
C SER A 415 -17.30 -6.55 -1.94
N HIS A 416 -16.07 -7.05 -1.98
CA HIS A 416 -15.23 -7.18 -0.79
C HIS A 416 -14.25 -6.00 -0.59
N PHE A 417 -14.10 -5.14 -1.59
CA PHE A 417 -13.18 -4.00 -1.58
C PHE A 417 -13.95 -2.68 -1.63
N GLU A 418 -13.59 -1.71 -0.79
CA GLU A 418 -14.22 -0.38 -0.78
C GLU A 418 -13.82 0.46 -2.00
N PHE A 419 -12.61 0.23 -2.50
CA PHE A 419 -12.04 0.94 -3.64
C PHE A 419 -12.26 0.20 -4.97
N SER A 420 -12.31 0.95 -6.06
CA SER A 420 -12.48 0.42 -7.42
C SER A 420 -11.15 0.21 -8.15
N GLU A 421 -11.21 -0.35 -9.37
CA GLU A 421 -10.07 -0.38 -10.31
C GLU A 421 -9.47 1.02 -10.52
N HIS A 422 -10.31 2.06 -10.65
CA HIS A 422 -9.83 3.43 -10.88
C HIS A 422 -8.96 3.93 -9.73
N TYR A 423 -9.31 3.59 -8.49
CA TYR A 423 -8.49 3.93 -7.33
C TYR A 423 -7.11 3.28 -7.41
N LEU A 424 -7.01 2.01 -7.82
CA LEU A 424 -5.73 1.32 -8.01
C LEU A 424 -4.88 1.98 -9.10
N VAL A 425 -5.49 2.43 -10.21
CA VAL A 425 -4.81 3.21 -11.24
C VAL A 425 -4.29 4.54 -10.67
N CYS A 426 -5.09 5.25 -9.87
CA CYS A 426 -4.65 6.49 -9.23
C CYS A 426 -3.51 6.26 -8.23
N VAL A 427 -3.51 5.15 -7.48
CA VAL A 427 -2.40 4.77 -6.59
C VAL A 427 -1.15 4.52 -7.41
N ALA A 428 -1.24 3.77 -8.50
CA ALA A 428 -0.12 3.55 -9.40
C ALA A 428 0.43 4.90 -9.92
N ASP A 429 -0.42 5.76 -10.47
CA ASP A 429 -0.03 7.09 -10.95
C ASP A 429 0.64 7.95 -9.85
N ALA A 430 0.14 7.90 -8.62
CA ALA A 430 0.73 8.62 -7.49
C ALA A 430 2.16 8.15 -7.17
N VAL A 431 2.45 6.85 -7.36
CA VAL A 431 3.78 6.26 -7.18
C VAL A 431 4.68 6.59 -8.37
N PHE A 432 4.21 6.38 -9.60
CA PHE A 432 5.02 6.49 -10.82
C PHE A 432 5.33 7.94 -11.21
N PHE A 433 4.42 8.90 -10.98
CA PHE A 433 4.66 10.29 -11.37
C PHE A 433 5.55 11.07 -10.39
N GLY A 434 5.81 10.54 -9.19
CA GLY A 434 6.70 11.18 -8.22
C GLY A 434 6.21 12.54 -7.72
N TYR A 435 4.90 12.81 -7.72
CA TYR A 435 4.37 14.07 -7.18
C TYR A 435 4.33 14.10 -5.64
N PHE A 436 4.25 12.93 -5.01
CA PHE A 436 4.03 12.82 -3.56
C PHE A 436 5.27 12.32 -2.83
N ALA A 437 5.68 13.04 -1.79
CA ALA A 437 6.83 12.68 -0.94
C ALA A 437 6.71 11.29 -0.30
N ASN A 438 5.48 10.77 -0.14
CA ASN A 438 5.21 9.44 0.40
C ASN A 438 6.01 8.32 -0.29
N PHE A 439 6.29 8.47 -1.59
CA PHE A 439 6.95 7.45 -2.41
C PHE A 439 8.36 7.87 -2.87
N HIS A 440 8.92 8.93 -2.29
CA HIS A 440 10.31 9.32 -2.56
C HIS A 440 11.28 8.55 -1.68
N GLY A 441 12.52 8.38 -2.15
CA GLY A 441 13.57 7.68 -1.44
C GLY A 441 13.36 6.17 -1.37
N ASN A 442 14.28 5.49 -0.69
CA ASN A 442 14.33 4.03 -0.66
C ASN A 442 13.96 3.45 0.71
N CYS A 443 13.86 4.29 1.73
CA CYS A 443 13.45 3.88 3.07
C CYS A 443 12.82 5.02 3.89
N GLU A 444 12.30 4.70 5.08
CA GLU A 444 11.76 5.68 6.02
C GLU A 444 12.78 6.78 6.37
N ARG A 445 14.05 6.40 6.56
CA ARG A 445 15.14 7.33 6.88
C ARG A 445 15.34 8.40 5.80
N ASP A 446 15.36 8.00 4.53
CA ASP A 446 15.48 8.92 3.40
C ASP A 446 14.31 9.90 3.37
N ARG A 447 13.09 9.37 3.54
CA ARG A 447 11.86 10.16 3.57
C ARG A 447 11.88 11.17 4.70
N ARG A 448 12.25 10.78 5.92
CA ARG A 448 12.34 11.73 7.04
C ARG A 448 13.34 12.84 6.80
N SER A 449 14.48 12.51 6.20
CA SER A 449 15.49 13.51 5.83
C SER A 449 14.92 14.51 4.81
N LEU A 450 14.19 14.02 3.81
CA LEU A 450 13.48 14.87 2.84
C LEU A 450 12.34 15.69 3.48
N PHE A 451 11.56 15.11 4.38
CA PHE A 451 10.48 15.80 5.09
C PHE A 451 11.03 16.93 5.97
N GLN A 452 12.15 16.74 6.65
CA GLN A 452 12.80 17.80 7.43
C GLN A 452 13.24 18.98 6.54
N LEU A 453 13.72 18.70 5.32
CA LEU A 453 14.08 19.73 4.35
C LEU A 453 12.84 20.45 3.79
N CYS A 454 11.77 19.73 3.50
CA CYS A 454 10.57 20.27 2.83
C CYS A 454 9.53 20.85 3.79
N ALA A 455 9.48 20.43 5.06
CA ALA A 455 8.60 21.00 6.09
C ALA A 455 8.94 22.48 6.34
N ARG A 456 10.21 22.86 6.21
CA ARG A 456 10.65 24.27 6.21
C ARG A 456 10.02 25.11 5.09
N ARG A 457 9.43 24.48 4.05
CA ARG A 457 8.85 25.12 2.86
C ARG A 457 7.34 24.94 2.69
N GLN A 458 6.63 24.33 3.66
CA GLN A 458 5.17 24.05 3.61
C GLN A 458 4.67 23.35 2.33
N SER A 459 5.51 22.57 1.65
CA SER A 459 5.30 22.23 0.23
C SER A 459 4.83 20.79 -0.06
N LEU A 460 4.51 19.97 0.95
CA LEU A 460 4.23 18.55 0.71
C LEU A 460 2.78 18.17 0.99
N VAL A 461 2.07 17.76 -0.07
CA VAL A 461 0.77 17.11 0.02
C VAL A 461 1.00 15.61 0.26
N ASP A 462 0.30 15.05 1.24
CA ASP A 462 0.29 13.62 1.50
C ASP A 462 -0.55 12.89 0.44
N ALA A 463 0.05 11.89 -0.22
CA ALA A 463 -0.56 11.12 -1.31
C ALA A 463 -1.94 10.59 -0.92
N TRP A 464 -2.04 9.99 0.26
CA TRP A 464 -3.26 9.36 0.73
C TRP A 464 -4.36 10.37 1.03
N THR A 465 -4.04 11.55 1.54
CA THR A 465 -5.01 12.63 1.71
C THR A 465 -5.58 13.04 0.35
N TYR A 466 -4.73 13.15 -0.68
CA TYR A 466 -5.17 13.44 -2.04
C TYR A 466 -6.04 12.31 -2.62
N LEU A 467 -5.57 11.06 -2.55
CA LEU A 467 -6.27 9.90 -3.07
C LEU A 467 -7.60 9.65 -2.34
N GLN A 468 -7.66 9.87 -1.03
CA GLN A 468 -8.88 9.78 -0.25
C GLN A 468 -9.89 10.85 -0.68
N ALA A 469 -9.44 12.07 -0.98
CA ALA A 469 -10.32 13.09 -1.56
C ALA A 469 -10.88 12.67 -2.93
N GLN A 470 -10.11 11.93 -3.74
CA GLN A 470 -10.62 11.33 -4.99
C GLN A 470 -11.65 10.22 -4.76
N VAL A 471 -11.86 9.70 -3.55
CA VAL A 471 -12.92 8.71 -3.27
C VAL A 471 -14.20 9.40 -2.79
N TYR A 472 -14.06 10.45 -1.98
CA TYR A 472 -15.20 11.05 -1.26
C TYR A 472 -15.65 12.42 -1.79
N THR A 473 -15.03 12.96 -2.84
CA THR A 473 -15.51 14.17 -3.51
C THR A 473 -16.66 13.87 -4.48
N ARG A 474 -17.60 14.83 -4.60
CA ARG A 474 -18.83 14.69 -5.40
C ARG A 474 -18.60 14.37 -6.89
N ASP A 475 -17.46 14.76 -7.44
CA ASP A 475 -17.10 14.54 -8.84
C ASP A 475 -16.35 13.22 -9.07
N ALA A 476 -15.90 12.55 -7.99
CA ALA A 476 -14.97 11.42 -8.06
C ALA A 476 -15.65 10.07 -7.78
N ILE A 477 -16.82 9.92 -8.41
CA ILE A 477 -17.71 8.75 -8.38
C ILE A 477 -16.98 7.46 -8.82
N GLU A 478 -15.91 7.56 -9.60
CA GLU A 478 -15.26 6.40 -10.22
C GLU A 478 -14.33 5.63 -9.26
N ALA A 479 -13.84 6.24 -8.17
CA ALA A 479 -12.84 5.63 -7.29
C ALA A 479 -13.42 4.75 -6.16
N ARG A 480 -14.69 4.98 -5.77
CA ARG A 480 -15.38 4.13 -4.77
C ARG A 480 -16.08 2.96 -5.44
N ASN A 481 -15.94 1.76 -4.90
CA ASN A 481 -16.69 0.61 -5.33
C ASN A 481 -18.12 0.63 -4.74
N TYR A 482 -19.12 0.73 -5.61
CA TYR A 482 -20.54 0.77 -5.22
C TYR A 482 -21.12 -0.60 -4.84
N LEU A 483 -20.43 -1.68 -5.18
CA LEU A 483 -20.80 -3.04 -4.78
C LEU A 483 -20.25 -3.41 -3.41
N TYR A 484 -19.41 -2.54 -2.81
CA TYR A 484 -18.82 -2.79 -1.51
C TYR A 484 -19.88 -3.06 -0.45
N ASP A 485 -19.81 -4.24 0.16
CA ASP A 485 -20.63 -4.65 1.28
C ASP A 485 -19.85 -4.39 2.58
N GLU A 486 -20.19 -3.29 3.25
CA GLU A 486 -19.55 -2.91 4.52
C GLU A 486 -19.75 -3.96 5.62
N SER A 487 -20.77 -4.83 5.51
CA SER A 487 -20.95 -5.94 6.45
C SER A 487 -19.79 -6.94 6.44
N THR A 488 -19.00 -6.96 5.36
CA THR A 488 -17.78 -7.79 5.27
C THR A 488 -16.73 -7.46 6.33
N LEU A 489 -16.73 -6.23 6.85
CA LEU A 489 -15.83 -5.83 7.94
C LEU A 489 -16.09 -6.60 9.23
N PHE A 490 -17.36 -6.85 9.53
CA PHE A 490 -17.78 -7.51 10.77
C PHE A 490 -17.77 -9.04 10.66
N LYS A 491 -17.83 -9.57 9.43
CA LYS A 491 -17.79 -11.02 9.17
C LYS A 491 -16.42 -11.61 9.46
N HIS A 492 -15.35 -10.81 9.43
CA HIS A 492 -13.96 -11.26 9.62
C HIS A 492 -13.61 -12.49 8.76
N ALA A 493 -14.20 -12.58 7.57
CA ALA A 493 -14.05 -13.73 6.69
C ALA A 493 -12.85 -13.53 5.75
N PRO A 494 -11.90 -14.47 5.73
CA PRO A 494 -10.86 -14.52 4.72
C PRO A 494 -11.46 -14.69 3.31
N ILE A 495 -10.73 -14.26 2.29
CA ILE A 495 -11.03 -14.54 0.88
C ILE A 495 -9.97 -15.46 0.30
N TRP A 496 -10.40 -16.46 -0.48
CA TRP A 496 -9.52 -17.48 -1.07
C TRP A 496 -9.63 -17.43 -2.60
N PRO A 497 -8.70 -16.74 -3.30
CA PRO A 497 -8.78 -16.54 -4.74
C PRO A 497 -8.49 -17.83 -5.52
N ASN A 498 -8.99 -17.89 -6.76
CA ASN A 498 -8.39 -18.76 -7.77
C ASN A 498 -7.05 -18.15 -8.19
N THR A 499 -5.98 -18.88 -7.90
CA THR A 499 -4.61 -18.44 -8.14
C THR A 499 -4.01 -19.03 -9.41
N GLY A 500 -4.72 -19.88 -10.15
CA GLY A 500 -4.20 -20.49 -11.38
C GLY A 500 -4.00 -19.46 -12.50
N ALA A 501 -2.84 -19.46 -13.16
CA ALA A 501 -2.48 -18.53 -14.24
C ALA A 501 -3.55 -18.40 -15.34
N LYS A 502 -4.21 -19.51 -15.71
CA LYS A 502 -5.30 -19.53 -16.70
C LYS A 502 -6.54 -18.74 -16.25
N GLY A 503 -6.80 -18.66 -14.94
CA GLY A 503 -7.91 -17.92 -14.35
C GLY A 503 -7.64 -16.42 -14.21
N LEU A 504 -6.38 -15.98 -14.34
CA LEU A 504 -6.02 -14.56 -14.25
C LEU A 504 -6.40 -13.81 -15.54
N GLN A 505 -6.46 -12.49 -15.47
CA GLN A 505 -6.84 -11.64 -16.59
C GLN A 505 -5.81 -10.53 -16.81
N LEU A 506 -5.66 -10.01 -18.03
CA LEU A 506 -4.85 -8.83 -18.25
C LEU A 506 -5.54 -7.62 -17.59
N TRP A 507 -4.82 -6.87 -16.75
CA TRP A 507 -5.31 -5.62 -16.20
C TRP A 507 -5.34 -4.52 -17.27
N GLU A 508 -6.27 -4.61 -18.21
CA GLU A 508 -6.25 -3.72 -19.36
C GLU A 508 -6.55 -2.25 -19.00
N GLY A 509 -7.10 -1.97 -17.82
CA GLY A 509 -7.30 -0.60 -17.32
C GLY A 509 -6.01 0.11 -16.99
N TRP A 510 -4.93 -0.65 -16.78
CA TRP A 510 -3.58 -0.14 -16.68
C TRP A 510 -2.83 -0.32 -18.00
N PHE A 511 -2.72 -1.56 -18.49
CA PHE A 511 -1.85 -1.89 -19.62
C PHE A 511 -2.34 -1.31 -20.96
N LEU A 512 -3.64 -1.14 -21.16
CA LEU A 512 -4.24 -0.61 -22.39
C LEU A 512 -4.87 0.77 -22.19
N ARG A 513 -4.55 1.45 -21.09
CA ARG A 513 -5.15 2.73 -20.71
C ARG A 513 -4.96 3.86 -21.74
N HIS A 514 -3.94 3.74 -22.58
CA HIS A 514 -3.63 4.71 -23.64
C HIS A 514 -4.41 4.43 -24.95
N SER A 515 -5.15 3.31 -25.03
CA SER A 515 -6.06 3.04 -26.14
C SER A 515 -7.38 3.81 -25.95
N LEU A 516 -7.57 4.86 -26.74
CA LEU A 516 -8.77 5.72 -26.71
C LEU A 516 -10.08 4.94 -26.90
N ILE A 517 -10.08 3.91 -27.75
CA ILE A 517 -11.27 3.09 -28.06
C ILE A 517 -11.68 2.26 -26.84
N ARG A 518 -10.74 1.55 -26.22
CA ARG A 518 -11.01 0.72 -25.04
C ARG A 518 -11.35 1.55 -23.81
N TRP A 519 -10.75 2.74 -23.67
CA TRP A 519 -11.13 3.72 -22.63
C TRP A 519 -12.61 4.12 -22.71
N HIS A 520 -13.10 4.42 -23.92
CA HIS A 520 -14.51 4.79 -24.13
C HIS A 520 -15.48 3.64 -23.82
N GLN A 521 -15.17 2.40 -24.22
CA GLN A 521 -16.01 1.23 -23.95
C GLN A 521 -16.15 0.95 -22.44
N ARG A 522 -15.05 1.07 -21.68
CA ARG A 522 -15.04 0.90 -20.21
C ARG A 522 -15.84 1.95 -19.48
N ARG A 523 -15.69 3.23 -19.86
CA ARG A 523 -16.48 4.33 -19.30
C ARG A 523 -17.98 4.09 -19.48
N ILE A 524 -18.40 3.55 -20.62
CA ILE A 524 -19.82 3.19 -20.87
C ILE A 524 -20.27 2.05 -19.95
N PHE A 525 -19.46 1.02 -19.74
CA PHE A 525 -19.78 -0.10 -18.84
C PHE A 525 -19.94 0.37 -17.38
N THR A 526 -19.00 1.15 -16.86
CA THR A 526 -19.07 1.71 -15.50
C THR A 526 -20.33 2.55 -15.29
N LEU A 527 -20.69 3.37 -16.29
CA LEU A 527 -21.92 4.16 -16.26
C LEU A 527 -23.19 3.29 -16.28
N ARG A 528 -23.19 2.14 -16.97
CA ARG A 528 -24.31 1.18 -16.98
C ARG A 528 -24.49 0.50 -15.62
N CYS A 529 -23.41 0.01 -15.00
CA CYS A 529 -23.45 -0.58 -13.66
C CYS A 529 -23.96 0.42 -12.61
N LYS A 530 -23.50 1.68 -12.71
CA LYS A 530 -23.99 2.79 -11.88
C LYS A 530 -25.49 3.04 -12.05
N SER A 531 -25.98 3.08 -13.29
CA SER A 531 -27.40 3.29 -13.60
C SER A 531 -28.28 2.17 -13.04
N ARG A 532 -27.81 0.91 -13.12
CA ARG A 532 -28.50 -0.26 -12.56
C ARG A 532 -28.62 -0.19 -11.03
N ARG A 533 -27.55 0.19 -10.33
CA ARG A 533 -27.56 0.28 -8.86
C ARG A 533 -28.37 1.47 -8.34
N ILE A 534 -28.33 2.62 -9.02
CA ILE A 534 -29.23 3.75 -8.69
C ILE A 534 -30.68 3.30 -8.84
N ARG A 535 -31.03 2.56 -9.89
CA ARG A 535 -32.36 1.97 -10.05
C ARG A 535 -32.70 0.99 -8.92
N GLU A 536 -31.80 0.09 -8.54
CA GLU A 536 -32.01 -0.85 -7.43
C GLU A 536 -32.17 -0.15 -6.08
N LEU A 537 -31.39 0.90 -5.80
CA LEU A 537 -31.51 1.71 -4.59
C LEU A 537 -32.80 2.54 -4.58
N MET A 538 -33.25 3.01 -5.75
CA MET A 538 -34.54 3.69 -5.90
C MET A 538 -35.72 2.72 -5.77
N LEU A 539 -35.57 1.46 -6.20
CA LEU A 539 -36.60 0.42 -6.06
C LEU A 539 -36.73 -0.11 -4.62
N ARG A 540 -35.68 -0.02 -3.80
CA ARG A 540 -35.66 -0.45 -2.39
C ARG A 540 -36.22 0.59 -1.40
N ARG A 541 -36.56 1.80 -1.84
CA ARG A 541 -37.22 2.82 -1.00
C ARG A 541 -38.66 3.01 -1.47
N THR A 542 -39.61 2.69 -0.60
CA THR A 542 -41.05 2.94 -0.83
C THR A 542 -41.34 4.43 -1.06
N PRO A 543 -42.43 4.76 -1.80
CA PRO A 543 -42.68 6.09 -2.34
C PRO A 543 -43.25 7.02 -1.27
N GLN A 544 -42.39 7.61 -0.43
CA GLN A 544 -42.76 8.80 0.32
C GLN A 544 -41.68 9.88 0.15
N SER A 545 -42.09 10.94 -0.55
CA SER A 545 -41.37 12.19 -0.84
C SER A 545 -40.14 12.08 -1.76
N PHE A 546 -40.35 12.38 -3.05
CA PHE A 546 -39.28 12.73 -3.98
C PHE A 546 -38.77 14.15 -3.70
N PRO A 547 -37.49 14.38 -3.40
CA PRO A 547 -36.85 15.63 -3.80
C PRO A 547 -36.56 15.53 -5.31
N LYS A 548 -37.07 16.49 -6.09
CA LYS A 548 -36.84 16.57 -7.55
C LYS A 548 -35.34 16.43 -7.86
N LEU A 549 -35.01 15.58 -8.84
CA LEU A 549 -33.67 15.46 -9.38
C LEU A 549 -33.18 16.86 -9.81
N PRO A 550 -31.92 17.25 -9.52
CA PRO A 550 -31.35 18.45 -10.10
C PRO A 550 -31.40 18.35 -11.63
N LYS A 551 -32.04 19.31 -12.30
CA LYS A 551 -32.23 19.39 -13.78
C LYS A 551 -31.00 19.00 -14.62
N ARG A 552 -29.78 19.22 -14.11
CA ARG A 552 -28.52 18.87 -14.78
C ARG A 552 -28.26 17.37 -14.97
N ILE A 553 -28.88 16.50 -14.17
CA ILE A 553 -28.72 15.05 -14.34
C ILE A 553 -29.51 14.58 -15.56
N GLU A 554 -30.71 15.12 -15.82
CA GLU A 554 -31.48 14.86 -17.05
C GLU A 554 -30.70 15.31 -18.29
N ASP A 555 -30.03 16.46 -18.23
CA ASP A 555 -29.19 16.96 -19.33
C ASP A 555 -27.97 16.06 -19.63
N GLN A 556 -27.35 15.47 -18.59
CA GLN A 556 -26.25 14.50 -18.76
C GLN A 556 -26.71 13.16 -19.36
N TYR A 557 -27.94 12.73 -19.09
CA TYR A 557 -28.52 11.55 -19.76
C TYR A 557 -28.91 11.83 -21.22
N GLY A 558 -29.22 13.09 -21.58
CA GLY A 558 -29.36 13.52 -22.98
C GLY A 558 -28.09 13.32 -23.80
N ALA A 559 -26.91 13.51 -23.20
CA ALA A 559 -25.62 13.24 -23.85
C ALA A 559 -25.41 11.74 -24.12
N SER A 560 -25.99 10.83 -23.33
CA SER A 560 -25.93 9.39 -23.57
C SER A 560 -26.69 8.99 -24.85
N VAL A 561 -27.82 9.65 -25.14
CA VAL A 561 -28.59 9.43 -26.37
C VAL A 561 -27.86 9.99 -27.59
N LEU A 562 -27.22 11.15 -27.46
CA LEU A 562 -26.40 11.75 -28.52
C LEU A 562 -25.15 10.92 -28.84
N ILE A 563 -24.48 10.39 -27.81
CA ILE A 563 -23.32 9.49 -27.97
C ILE A 563 -23.75 8.14 -28.58
N GLN A 564 -24.90 7.59 -28.18
CA GLN A 564 -25.45 6.39 -28.84
C GLN A 564 -25.93 6.63 -30.27
N ARG A 565 -26.35 7.85 -30.62
CA ARG A 565 -26.64 8.24 -32.01
C ARG A 565 -25.36 8.42 -32.82
N TRP A 566 -24.30 8.95 -32.20
CA TRP A 566 -23.00 9.12 -32.84
C TRP A 566 -22.31 7.77 -33.10
N LEU A 567 -22.34 6.84 -32.13
CA LEU A 567 -21.83 5.48 -32.30
C LEU A 567 -22.61 4.70 -33.37
N ARG A 568 -23.94 4.80 -33.39
CA ARG A 568 -24.77 4.19 -34.47
C ARG A 568 -24.55 4.80 -35.85
N ARG A 569 -24.06 6.04 -35.93
CA ARG A 569 -23.66 6.67 -37.20
C ARG A 569 -22.28 6.19 -37.66
N LEU A 570 -21.37 5.93 -36.72
CA LEU A 570 -20.06 5.33 -37.02
C LEU A 570 -20.20 3.86 -37.43
N GLU A 571 -21.06 3.08 -36.78
CA GLU A 571 -21.39 1.69 -37.16
C GLU A 571 -22.13 1.57 -38.49
N LYS A 572 -22.75 2.66 -38.98
CA LYS A 572 -23.35 2.71 -40.33
C LYS A 572 -22.40 3.26 -41.40
N ALA A 573 -21.28 3.83 -40.99
CA ALA A 573 -20.29 4.46 -41.87
C ALA A 573 -19.05 3.56 -42.10
N ALA A 574 -18.79 2.63 -41.17
CA ALA A 574 -18.05 1.40 -41.43
C ALA A 574 -18.97 0.39 -42.12
#